data_AF-A0A158FZ16-F1
#
_entry.id   AF-A0A158FZ16-F1
#
_cell.length_a   1.000
_cell.length_b   1.000
_cell.length_c   1.000
_cell.angle_alpha   90.00
_cell.angle_beta   90.00
_cell.angle_gamma   90.00
#
_symmetry.space_group_name_H-M   'P 1'
#
loop_
_entity.id
_entity.type
_entity.pdbx_description
1 polymer ?
#
loop_
_entity_poly.entity_id
_entity_poly.type
_entity_poly.pdbx_seq_one_letter_code
_entity_poly.pdbx_strand_id
1 'polypeptide(L)'
;MRTLLLMLLLSSMSAFADEPVFAPVVPGRAIEWPRDSGAHPAYRTEWWYATGWLDTPDHRPLGFQITFFRSNTGKKADASAFDPSQLIIAHAALSDPAHGRLVHDQNVARQGFGLAYAKDGNTDVKLDAWRMTRAADGSYSVIADAAGFALHLTFTPTQPPMMQGDGGYSRKGPVPEQASYYYSEPQLNVTGSVTPPSTNKRVDVTGRAWLDHEWSSTLLSPDAAGWDWLGANLDDGSALMVFKVRSRDGRAVWAHAALRAPGGETKQFGPGEVEFTPERQWRSPRTNTVYPVAMNVRVGAMRWRLSPLIDDQELDSRDSTGALYWEGAVTLEGEGGRGRGYLELTGYGKALEVEKR
;
A
#
# COMPACT_ATOMS: atom_id res chain seq x y z
N MET A 1 1.76 -71.12 -30.43
CA MET A 1 1.44 -70.06 -31.42
C MET A 1 1.48 -68.73 -30.68
N ARG A 2 2.51 -67.89 -30.92
CA ARG A 2 2.38 -66.59 -31.62
C ARG A 2 1.29 -65.70 -30.95
N THR A 3 1.55 -64.54 -30.37
CA THR A 3 2.39 -63.45 -30.87
C THR A 3 2.60 -62.36 -29.79
N LEU A 4 3.84 -61.85 -29.73
CA LEU A 4 4.31 -60.50 -29.41
C LEU A 4 3.22 -59.42 -29.15
N LEU A 5 3.32 -58.68 -28.03
CA LEU A 5 2.85 -57.30 -27.97
C LEU A 5 3.87 -56.40 -27.26
N LEU A 6 4.20 -55.32 -27.97
CA LEU A 6 5.27 -54.34 -27.79
C LEU A 6 5.09 -53.52 -26.50
N MET A 7 6.16 -53.40 -25.70
CA MET A 7 6.29 -52.33 -24.70
C MET A 7 6.52 -50.99 -25.40
N LEU A 8 5.57 -50.07 -25.30
CA LEU A 8 5.79 -48.64 -25.56
C LEU A 8 5.96 -47.95 -24.20
N LEU A 9 7.22 -47.76 -23.79
CA LEU A 9 7.59 -46.83 -22.74
C LEU A 9 7.38 -45.41 -23.29
N LEU A 10 6.24 -44.78 -22.95
CA LEU A 10 6.13 -43.33 -23.04
C LEU A 10 7.01 -42.74 -21.94
N SER A 11 8.20 -42.29 -22.33
CA SER A 11 9.00 -41.36 -21.55
C SER A 11 8.23 -40.03 -21.51
N SER A 12 7.38 -39.86 -20.50
CA SER A 12 6.81 -38.55 -20.16
C SER A 12 7.96 -37.66 -19.70
N MET A 13 8.50 -36.85 -20.62
CA MET A 13 9.33 -35.72 -20.24
C MET A 13 8.43 -34.74 -19.49
N SER A 14 8.54 -34.75 -18.16
CA SER A 14 8.08 -33.63 -17.35
C SER A 14 8.87 -32.40 -17.79
N ALA A 15 8.29 -31.58 -18.65
CA ALA A 15 8.78 -30.25 -18.91
C ALA A 15 8.55 -29.45 -17.63
N PHE A 16 9.57 -29.39 -16.77
CA PHE A 16 9.60 -28.40 -15.70
C PHE A 16 9.64 -27.04 -16.38
N ALA A 17 8.58 -26.26 -16.24
CA ALA A 17 8.62 -24.86 -16.62
C ALA A 17 9.71 -24.18 -15.78
N ASP A 18 10.62 -23.43 -16.41
CA ASP A 18 11.60 -22.62 -15.69
C ASP A 18 10.90 -21.72 -14.68
N GLU A 19 11.49 -21.58 -13.49
CA GLU A 19 10.97 -20.63 -12.51
C GLU A 19 10.98 -19.21 -13.10
N PRO A 20 9.90 -18.43 -12.90
CA PRO A 20 9.86 -17.07 -13.39
C PRO A 20 10.99 -16.24 -12.79
N VAL A 21 11.75 -15.58 -13.66
CA VAL A 21 12.86 -14.70 -13.28
C VAL A 21 12.34 -13.26 -13.25
N PHE A 22 12.19 -12.71 -12.05
CA PHE A 22 11.86 -11.30 -11.83
C PHE A 22 13.14 -10.48 -11.62
N ALA A 23 13.09 -9.18 -11.93
CA ALA A 23 14.22 -8.27 -11.66
C ALA A 23 14.50 -8.19 -10.14
N PRO A 24 15.75 -8.35 -9.68
CA PRO A 24 16.07 -8.25 -8.26
C PRO A 24 16.07 -6.79 -7.79
N VAL A 25 15.84 -6.58 -6.50
CA VAL A 25 16.08 -5.29 -5.84
C VAL A 25 17.51 -5.28 -5.35
N VAL A 26 18.32 -4.33 -5.82
CA VAL A 26 19.73 -4.20 -5.45
C VAL A 26 20.05 -2.80 -4.93
N PRO A 27 20.96 -2.66 -3.96
CA PRO A 27 21.36 -1.35 -3.44
C PRO A 27 22.09 -0.53 -4.51
N GLY A 28 22.10 0.80 -4.35
CA GLY A 28 22.85 1.73 -5.21
C GLY A 28 22.18 2.11 -6.54
N ARG A 29 21.00 1.57 -6.86
CA ARG A 29 20.17 2.07 -7.97
C ARG A 29 19.40 3.31 -7.50
N ALA A 30 19.62 4.45 -8.15
CA ALA A 30 18.86 5.67 -7.90
C ALA A 30 17.44 5.59 -8.47
N ILE A 31 16.49 6.26 -7.80
CA ILE A 31 15.13 6.48 -8.29
C ILE A 31 15.11 7.75 -9.14
N GLU A 32 14.70 7.65 -10.40
CA GLU A 32 14.78 8.70 -11.41
C GLU A 32 13.41 9.27 -11.78
N TRP A 33 13.27 10.60 -11.74
CA TRP A 33 12.02 11.28 -12.08
C TRP A 33 12.00 11.78 -13.53
N PRO A 34 10.86 11.74 -14.25
CA PRO A 34 9.57 11.17 -13.82
C PRO A 34 9.47 9.65 -14.03
N ARG A 35 10.51 9.01 -14.61
CA ARG A 35 10.49 7.62 -15.07
C ARG A 35 9.96 6.63 -14.04
N ASP A 36 10.53 6.66 -12.83
CA ASP A 36 10.24 5.72 -11.76
C ASP A 36 8.97 6.11 -10.95
N SER A 37 8.21 7.11 -11.41
CA SER A 37 6.82 7.31 -10.96
C SER A 37 5.83 6.40 -11.71
N GLY A 38 6.22 5.92 -12.90
CA GLY A 38 5.46 4.93 -13.66
C GLY A 38 5.76 3.50 -13.21
N ALA A 39 5.13 2.54 -13.88
CA ALA A 39 5.22 1.12 -13.59
C ALA A 39 6.62 0.54 -13.87
N HIS A 40 7.01 -0.46 -13.09
CA HIS A 40 8.19 -1.30 -13.30
C HIS A 40 7.85 -2.78 -13.57
N PRO A 41 7.33 -3.16 -14.77
CA PRO A 41 6.75 -4.49 -15.03
C PRO A 41 7.67 -5.71 -14.80
N ALA A 42 8.98 -5.49 -14.81
CA ALA A 42 9.98 -6.54 -14.55
C ALA A 42 10.00 -7.02 -13.08
N TYR A 43 9.45 -6.24 -12.15
CA TYR A 43 9.36 -6.60 -10.73
C TYR A 43 8.05 -7.31 -10.42
N ARG A 44 8.10 -8.21 -9.43
CA ARG A 44 6.96 -9.06 -9.07
C ARG A 44 5.77 -8.27 -8.54
N THR A 45 6.01 -7.32 -7.64
CA THR A 45 4.96 -6.54 -6.96
C THR A 45 5.27 -5.06 -7.05
N GLU A 46 4.23 -4.25 -7.17
CA GLU A 46 4.33 -2.80 -7.14
C GLU A 46 3.02 -2.20 -6.65
N TRP A 47 3.10 -1.10 -5.91
CA TRP A 47 1.92 -0.46 -5.37
C TRP A 47 2.02 1.06 -5.35
N TRP A 48 0.92 1.72 -5.74
CA TRP A 48 0.66 3.15 -5.54
C TRP A 48 -0.38 3.26 -4.44
N TYR A 49 0.03 3.71 -3.27
CA TYR A 49 -0.81 3.75 -2.07
C TYR A 49 -0.98 5.18 -1.59
N ALA A 50 -2.15 5.77 -1.85
CA ALA A 50 -2.48 7.11 -1.39
C ALA A 50 -3.41 7.06 -0.18
N THR A 51 -3.04 7.73 0.90
CA THR A 51 -3.83 7.89 2.11
C THR A 51 -4.00 9.36 2.42
N GLY A 52 -5.10 9.74 3.08
CA GLY A 52 -5.26 11.14 3.42
C GLY A 52 -6.45 11.48 4.30
N TRP A 53 -6.41 12.73 4.77
CA TRP A 53 -7.48 13.35 5.52
C TRP A 53 -8.08 14.48 4.70
N LEU A 54 -9.40 14.55 4.69
CA LEU A 54 -10.18 15.57 4.02
C LEU A 54 -11.01 16.32 5.06
N ASP A 55 -11.19 17.61 4.84
CA ASP A 55 -12.11 18.44 5.58
C ASP A 55 -13.20 18.95 4.61
N THR A 56 -14.45 18.76 5.01
CA THR A 56 -15.62 19.29 4.29
C THR A 56 -15.81 20.79 4.62
N PRO A 57 -16.68 21.53 3.91
CA PRO A 57 -16.90 22.95 4.15
C PRO A 57 -17.49 23.25 5.55
N ASP A 58 -18.13 22.27 6.16
CA ASP A 58 -18.63 22.32 7.54
C ASP A 58 -17.64 21.72 8.56
N HIS A 59 -16.35 21.61 8.20
CA HIS A 59 -15.24 21.17 9.04
C HIS A 59 -15.40 19.75 9.62
N ARG A 60 -16.10 18.86 8.91
CA ARG A 60 -16.15 17.44 9.28
C ARG A 60 -14.97 16.70 8.64
N PRO A 61 -14.21 15.92 9.42
CA PRO A 61 -13.11 15.14 8.88
C PRO A 61 -13.61 13.87 8.21
N LEU A 62 -13.00 13.54 7.08
CA LEU A 62 -13.09 12.24 6.43
C LEU A 62 -11.68 11.68 6.26
N GLY A 63 -11.54 10.36 6.42
CA GLY A 63 -10.34 9.64 5.98
C GLY A 63 -10.58 9.03 4.61
N PHE A 64 -9.57 8.95 3.75
CA PHE A 64 -9.64 8.12 2.56
C PHE A 64 -8.34 7.36 2.33
N GLN A 65 -8.44 6.23 1.64
CA GLN A 65 -7.31 5.63 0.96
C GLN A 65 -7.71 5.16 -0.44
N ILE A 66 -6.74 5.14 -1.35
CA ILE A 66 -6.83 4.44 -2.62
C ILE A 66 -5.51 3.76 -2.91
N THR A 67 -5.58 2.48 -3.25
CA THR A 67 -4.42 1.66 -3.56
C THR A 67 -4.58 1.03 -4.92
N PHE A 68 -3.54 1.10 -5.74
CA PHE A 68 -3.39 0.26 -6.93
C PHE A 68 -2.19 -0.66 -6.73
N PHE A 69 -2.39 -1.96 -6.94
CA PHE A 69 -1.34 -2.97 -6.96
C PHE A 69 -1.15 -3.49 -8.38
N ARG A 70 0.11 -3.70 -8.78
CA ARG A 70 0.46 -4.56 -9.90
C ARG A 70 1.12 -5.83 -9.38
N SER A 71 0.68 -6.98 -9.89
CA SER A 71 1.34 -8.26 -9.68
C SER A 71 1.74 -8.88 -11.00
N ASN A 72 3.03 -9.14 -11.18
CA ASN A 72 3.54 -9.98 -12.25
C ASN A 72 3.42 -11.45 -11.83
N THR A 73 2.66 -12.23 -12.60
CA THR A 73 2.36 -13.63 -12.28
C THR A 73 3.48 -14.59 -12.63
N GLY A 74 4.55 -14.11 -13.27
CA GLY A 74 5.65 -14.93 -13.76
C GLY A 74 5.32 -15.72 -15.03
N LYS A 75 4.09 -15.64 -15.53
CA LYS A 75 3.75 -16.18 -16.83
C LYS A 75 4.42 -15.35 -17.91
N LYS A 76 4.99 -16.00 -18.91
CA LYS A 76 5.52 -15.31 -20.09
C LYS A 76 4.40 -14.53 -20.73
N ALA A 77 4.64 -13.23 -20.96
CA ALA A 77 3.73 -12.41 -21.72
C ALA A 77 3.48 -13.08 -23.08
N ASP A 78 2.21 -13.23 -23.43
CA ASP A 78 1.80 -13.70 -24.73
C ASP A 78 1.19 -12.53 -25.52
N ALA A 79 1.00 -12.72 -26.82
CA ALA A 79 0.33 -11.71 -27.64
C ALA A 79 -1.20 -11.71 -27.44
N SER A 80 -1.72 -12.47 -26.47
CA SER A 80 -3.16 -12.59 -26.25
C SER A 80 -3.71 -11.31 -25.65
N ALA A 81 -4.89 -10.91 -26.09
CA ALA A 81 -5.64 -9.87 -25.39
C ALA A 81 -6.02 -10.29 -23.95
N PHE A 82 -5.95 -11.59 -23.64
CA PHE A 82 -6.26 -12.19 -22.35
C PHE A 82 -5.03 -12.51 -21.49
N ASP A 83 -3.86 -11.93 -21.81
CA ASP A 83 -2.58 -12.17 -21.13
C ASP A 83 -2.71 -12.06 -19.60
N PRO A 84 -2.50 -13.16 -18.85
CA PRO A 84 -2.52 -13.15 -17.40
C PRO A 84 -1.16 -12.82 -16.78
N SER A 85 -0.16 -12.37 -17.55
CA SER A 85 1.19 -12.06 -17.05
C SER A 85 1.19 -10.94 -16.01
N GLN A 86 0.25 -9.99 -16.11
CA GLN A 86 0.09 -8.87 -15.19
C GLN A 86 -1.34 -8.80 -14.67
N LEU A 87 -1.48 -8.66 -13.35
CA LEU A 87 -2.72 -8.33 -12.67
C LEU A 87 -2.65 -6.90 -12.14
N ILE A 88 -3.73 -6.15 -12.33
CA ILE A 88 -3.98 -4.87 -11.67
C ILE A 88 -5.07 -5.10 -10.63
N ILE A 89 -4.80 -4.72 -9.39
CA ILE A 89 -5.75 -4.81 -8.27
C ILE A 89 -5.93 -3.39 -7.75
N ALA A 90 -7.14 -3.01 -7.37
CA ALA A 90 -7.40 -1.69 -6.80
C ALA A 90 -8.37 -1.78 -5.63
N HIS A 91 -8.08 -1.03 -4.57
CA HIS A 91 -8.95 -0.83 -3.41
C HIS A 91 -9.14 0.66 -3.20
N ALA A 92 -10.35 1.05 -2.85
CA ALA A 92 -10.63 2.41 -2.40
C ALA A 92 -11.47 2.33 -1.13
N ALA A 93 -11.29 3.28 -0.23
CA ALA A 93 -12.10 3.37 0.97
C ALA A 93 -12.27 4.80 1.45
N LEU A 94 -13.37 5.03 2.16
CA LEU A 94 -13.71 6.30 2.79
C LEU A 94 -14.18 6.04 4.24
N SER A 95 -13.50 6.70 5.18
CA SER A 95 -13.84 6.72 6.60
C SER A 95 -14.67 7.95 6.91
N ASP A 96 -15.97 7.73 7.10
CA ASP A 96 -16.93 8.77 7.48
C ASP A 96 -17.42 8.51 8.91
N PRO A 97 -17.06 9.37 9.89
CA PRO A 97 -17.52 9.22 11.26
C PRO A 97 -19.04 9.16 11.41
N ALA A 98 -19.80 9.83 10.52
CA ALA A 98 -21.25 9.79 10.54
C ALA A 98 -21.82 8.46 10.00
N HIS A 99 -21.05 7.71 9.20
CA HIS A 99 -21.39 6.35 8.79
C HIS A 99 -20.98 5.31 9.84
N GLY A 100 -19.95 5.60 10.64
CA GLY A 100 -19.53 4.80 11.80
C GLY A 100 -18.70 3.55 11.47
N ARG A 101 -18.41 3.31 10.18
CA ARG A 101 -17.50 2.27 9.70
C ARG A 101 -16.90 2.64 8.34
N LEU A 102 -15.87 1.93 7.90
CA LEU A 102 -15.32 2.04 6.55
C LEU A 102 -16.38 1.67 5.51
N VAL A 103 -16.55 2.52 4.50
CA VAL A 103 -17.09 2.08 3.21
C VAL A 103 -15.91 1.84 2.28
N HIS A 104 -15.92 0.72 1.57
CA HIS A 104 -14.85 0.34 0.67
C HIS A 104 -15.41 -0.33 -0.57
N ASP A 105 -14.55 -0.42 -1.58
CA ASP A 105 -14.78 -1.22 -2.77
C ASP A 105 -13.42 -1.75 -3.26
N GLN A 106 -13.46 -2.84 -4.02
CA GLN A 106 -12.28 -3.56 -4.48
C GLN A 106 -12.50 -4.20 -5.84
N ASN A 107 -11.44 -4.27 -6.64
CA ASN A 107 -11.50 -4.96 -7.90
C ASN A 107 -10.14 -5.54 -8.31
N VAL A 108 -10.15 -6.55 -9.16
CA VAL A 108 -8.96 -7.16 -9.75
C VAL A 108 -9.22 -7.50 -11.21
N ALA A 109 -8.29 -7.13 -12.08
CA ALA A 109 -8.35 -7.42 -13.49
C ALA A 109 -6.98 -7.82 -14.03
N ARG A 110 -6.99 -8.67 -15.07
CA ARG A 110 -5.79 -8.85 -15.90
C ARG A 110 -5.53 -7.57 -16.67
N GLN A 111 -4.27 -7.21 -16.83
CA GLN A 111 -3.91 -6.11 -17.73
C GLN A 111 -4.38 -6.42 -19.15
N GLY A 112 -5.01 -5.44 -19.81
CA GLY A 112 -5.51 -5.61 -21.17
C GLY A 112 -6.74 -4.78 -21.50
N PHE A 113 -7.14 -4.84 -22.78
CA PHE A 113 -8.35 -4.22 -23.33
C PHE A 113 -8.51 -2.70 -23.08
N GLY A 114 -7.46 -2.01 -22.62
CA GLY A 114 -7.55 -0.62 -22.16
C GLY A 114 -8.40 -0.42 -20.90
N LEU A 115 -8.84 -1.50 -20.27
CA LEU A 115 -9.66 -1.50 -19.05
C LEU A 115 -8.77 -1.53 -17.81
N ALA A 116 -7.70 -2.31 -17.82
CA ALA A 116 -6.74 -2.37 -16.73
C ALA A 116 -5.31 -2.28 -17.25
N TYR A 117 -4.50 -1.42 -16.64
CA TYR A 117 -3.08 -1.27 -16.95
C TYR A 117 -2.34 -0.48 -15.87
N ALA A 118 -1.01 -0.61 -15.85
CA ALA A 118 -0.10 0.35 -15.24
C ALA A 118 1.00 0.67 -16.27
N LYS A 119 1.10 1.94 -16.70
CA LYS A 119 2.06 2.35 -17.74
C LYS A 119 3.42 2.70 -17.13
N ASP A 120 4.47 2.45 -17.87
CA ASP A 120 5.83 2.87 -17.53
C ASP A 120 6.08 4.36 -17.81
N GLY A 121 7.18 4.89 -17.29
CA GLY A 121 7.69 6.23 -17.57
C GLY A 121 7.01 7.39 -16.83
N ASN A 122 5.74 7.25 -16.45
CA ASN A 122 5.01 8.19 -15.59
C ASN A 122 3.80 7.49 -14.96
N THR A 123 3.30 7.97 -13.82
CA THR A 123 2.11 7.37 -13.19
C THR A 123 0.89 7.52 -14.11
N ASP A 124 0.41 6.38 -14.63
CA ASP A 124 -0.90 6.22 -15.26
C ASP A 124 -1.32 4.77 -14.99
N VAL A 125 -2.03 4.59 -13.87
CA VAL A 125 -2.56 3.30 -13.44
C VAL A 125 -4.08 3.34 -13.47
N LYS A 126 -4.68 2.30 -14.02
CA LYS A 126 -6.12 2.23 -14.29
C LYS A 126 -6.64 0.83 -14.01
N LEU A 127 -7.82 0.77 -13.40
CA LEU A 127 -8.66 -0.41 -13.31
C LEU A 127 -10.12 0.01 -13.53
N ASP A 128 -10.66 -0.35 -14.69
CA ASP A 128 -11.99 0.03 -15.15
C ASP A 128 -12.22 1.56 -15.12
N ALA A 129 -13.18 2.07 -14.36
CA ALA A 129 -13.40 3.51 -14.22
C ALA A 129 -12.36 4.19 -13.31
N TRP A 130 -11.63 3.42 -12.49
CA TRP A 130 -10.72 3.97 -11.50
C TRP A 130 -9.36 4.25 -12.09
N ARG A 131 -8.78 5.40 -11.77
CA ARG A 131 -7.52 5.83 -12.36
C ARG A 131 -6.76 6.79 -11.45
N MET A 132 -5.43 6.67 -11.46
CA MET A 132 -4.51 7.67 -10.96
C MET A 132 -3.54 8.06 -12.08
N THR A 133 -3.45 9.35 -12.38
CA THR A 133 -2.50 9.90 -13.38
C THR A 133 -1.69 11.04 -12.82
N ARG A 134 -0.41 11.10 -13.14
CA ARG A 134 0.49 12.20 -12.78
C ARG A 134 0.68 13.15 -13.95
N ALA A 135 0.38 14.43 -13.76
CA ALA A 135 0.60 15.49 -14.73
C ALA A 135 2.07 15.94 -14.80
N ALA A 136 2.40 16.76 -15.79
CA ALA A 136 3.76 17.25 -16.01
C ALA A 136 4.28 18.13 -14.86
N ASP A 137 3.38 18.82 -14.16
CA ASP A 137 3.68 19.62 -12.96
C ASP A 137 3.85 18.76 -11.68
N GLY A 138 3.65 17.45 -11.80
CA GLY A 138 3.73 16.48 -10.71
C GLY A 138 2.45 16.29 -9.91
N SER A 139 1.38 17.03 -10.21
CA SER A 139 0.08 16.78 -9.58
C SER A 139 -0.51 15.43 -10.00
N TYR A 140 -1.20 14.76 -9.08
CA TYR A 140 -1.92 13.53 -9.34
C TYR A 140 -3.41 13.81 -9.45
N SER A 141 -4.07 13.29 -10.48
CA SER A 141 -5.53 13.22 -10.57
C SER A 141 -5.97 11.80 -10.25
N VAL A 142 -6.91 11.68 -9.32
CA VAL A 142 -7.52 10.43 -8.87
C VAL A 142 -9.01 10.46 -9.12
N ILE A 143 -9.50 9.43 -9.80
CA ILE A 143 -10.93 9.17 -9.99
C ILE A 143 -11.20 7.75 -9.52
N ALA A 144 -12.14 7.60 -8.60
CA ALA A 144 -12.70 6.31 -8.21
C ALA A 144 -14.20 6.48 -7.93
N ASP A 145 -15.03 5.92 -8.81
CA ASP A 145 -16.46 5.77 -8.61
C ASP A 145 -16.71 4.37 -8.04
N ALA A 146 -16.83 4.29 -6.72
CA ALA A 146 -16.89 3.05 -5.97
C ALA A 146 -18.33 2.73 -5.54
N ALA A 147 -18.58 1.48 -5.15
CA ALA A 147 -19.83 1.10 -4.54
C ALA A 147 -20.06 1.86 -3.21
N GLY A 148 -20.96 2.84 -3.23
CA GLY A 148 -21.41 3.59 -2.05
C GLY A 148 -20.62 4.87 -1.73
N PHE A 149 -19.60 5.21 -2.51
CA PHE A 149 -18.88 6.48 -2.40
C PHE A 149 -18.14 6.84 -3.70
N ALA A 150 -17.63 8.06 -3.80
CA ALA A 150 -16.74 8.45 -4.91
C ALA A 150 -15.61 9.36 -4.43
N LEU A 151 -14.44 9.22 -5.04
CA LEU A 151 -13.24 10.05 -4.81
C LEU A 151 -12.82 10.69 -6.14
N HIS A 152 -13.03 12.00 -6.28
CA HIS A 152 -12.57 12.79 -7.43
C HIS A 152 -11.62 13.85 -6.89
N LEU A 153 -10.34 13.51 -6.79
CA LEU A 153 -9.35 14.27 -6.02
C LEU A 153 -8.15 14.64 -6.88
N THR A 154 -7.54 15.78 -6.57
CA THR A 154 -6.24 16.20 -7.07
C THR A 154 -5.27 16.30 -5.91
N PHE A 155 -4.10 15.69 -6.04
CA PHE A 155 -3.01 15.78 -5.07
C PHE A 155 -1.88 16.61 -5.66
N THR A 156 -1.57 17.74 -5.04
CA THR A 156 -0.48 18.63 -5.48
C THR A 156 0.72 18.49 -4.54
N PRO A 157 1.90 18.09 -5.04
CA PRO A 157 3.12 18.05 -4.24
C PRO A 157 3.46 19.41 -3.63
N THR A 158 3.81 19.41 -2.35
CA THR A 158 4.26 20.61 -1.62
C THR A 158 5.72 20.52 -1.17
N GLN A 159 6.31 19.33 -1.30
CA GLN A 159 7.67 19.01 -0.90
C GLN A 159 8.29 18.05 -1.92
N PRO A 160 9.64 17.94 -1.97
CA PRO A 160 10.29 16.89 -2.74
C PRO A 160 9.89 15.49 -2.25
N PRO A 161 9.93 14.47 -3.13
CA PRO A 161 9.80 13.08 -2.72
C PRO A 161 10.78 12.71 -1.60
N MET A 162 10.32 11.86 -0.70
CA MET A 162 11.06 11.36 0.45
C MET A 162 11.53 9.94 0.15
N MET A 163 12.83 9.79 -0.08
CA MET A 163 13.43 8.47 -0.31
C MET A 163 13.42 7.66 0.99
N GLN A 164 12.90 6.44 0.93
CA GLN A 164 12.90 5.52 2.06
C GLN A 164 14.18 4.69 2.06
N GLY A 165 14.62 4.25 3.25
CA GLY A 165 15.87 3.50 3.39
C GLY A 165 17.10 4.24 2.85
N ASP A 166 17.99 3.51 2.19
CA ASP A 166 19.24 4.03 1.63
C ASP A 166 19.04 4.45 0.17
N GLY A 167 18.77 5.73 -0.06
CA GLY A 167 18.61 6.28 -1.42
C GLY A 167 17.43 5.67 -2.21
N GLY A 168 16.41 5.17 -1.52
CA GLY A 168 15.27 4.47 -2.11
C GLY A 168 15.35 2.95 -1.97
N TYR A 169 16.49 2.38 -1.59
CA TYR A 169 16.60 0.97 -1.24
C TYR A 169 16.14 0.74 0.21
N SER A 170 14.93 0.24 0.37
CA SER A 170 14.28 0.04 1.67
C SER A 170 14.21 -1.45 2.03
N ARG A 171 14.97 -1.84 3.06
CA ARG A 171 14.94 -3.21 3.58
C ARG A 171 13.68 -3.44 4.40
N LYS A 172 13.07 -4.61 4.21
CA LYS A 172 11.89 -5.11 4.95
C LYS A 172 12.17 -6.42 5.69
N GLY A 173 13.43 -6.79 5.82
CA GLY A 173 13.86 -8.02 6.50
C GLY A 173 15.36 -8.09 6.78
N PRO A 174 15.78 -9.07 7.60
CA PRO A 174 17.18 -9.25 8.00
C PRO A 174 18.09 -9.68 6.85
N VAL A 175 17.53 -10.28 5.80
CA VAL A 175 18.26 -10.72 4.61
C VAL A 175 18.30 -9.55 3.59
N PRO A 176 19.45 -9.20 2.99
CA PRO A 176 19.56 -8.05 2.09
C PRO A 176 18.54 -8.07 0.95
N GLU A 177 18.30 -9.23 0.34
CA GLU A 177 17.37 -9.40 -0.77
C GLU A 177 15.92 -9.05 -0.37
N GLN A 178 15.57 -9.11 0.92
CA GLN A 178 14.26 -8.68 1.44
C GLN A 178 14.20 -7.15 1.48
N ALA A 179 14.08 -6.56 0.30
CA ALA A 179 14.04 -5.13 0.10
C ALA A 179 13.07 -4.75 -1.01
N SER A 180 12.76 -3.46 -1.06
CA SER A 180 12.01 -2.83 -2.12
C SER A 180 12.70 -1.54 -2.53
N TYR A 181 12.45 -1.10 -3.76
CA TYR A 181 12.64 0.31 -4.09
C TYR A 181 11.42 1.08 -3.61
N TYR A 182 11.63 2.20 -2.91
CA TYR A 182 10.57 2.85 -2.16
C TYR A 182 10.86 4.35 -1.98
N TYR A 183 9.93 5.18 -2.43
CA TYR A 183 9.81 6.57 -2.01
C TYR A 183 8.38 6.92 -1.59
N SER A 184 8.23 8.06 -0.91
CA SER A 184 6.94 8.65 -0.58
C SER A 184 6.85 10.09 -1.08
N GLU A 185 5.65 10.55 -1.42
CA GLU A 185 5.33 11.97 -1.57
C GLU A 185 4.42 12.40 -0.41
N PRO A 186 5.01 12.98 0.66
CA PRO A 186 4.23 13.43 1.82
C PRO A 186 3.66 14.83 1.59
N GLN A 187 2.79 15.26 2.50
CA GLN A 187 2.24 16.62 2.60
C GLN A 187 1.57 17.07 1.30
N LEU A 188 1.04 16.13 0.50
CA LEU A 188 0.32 16.45 -0.73
C LEU A 188 -0.91 17.30 -0.37
N ASN A 189 -1.06 18.46 -0.99
CA ASN A 189 -2.27 19.26 -0.82
C ASN A 189 -3.40 18.64 -1.64
N VAL A 190 -4.55 18.39 -1.01
CA VAL A 190 -5.69 17.75 -1.65
C VAL A 190 -6.78 18.78 -1.93
N THR A 191 -7.32 18.75 -3.14
CA THR A 191 -8.56 19.44 -3.51
C THR A 191 -9.44 18.51 -4.33
N GLY A 192 -10.73 18.83 -4.45
CA GLY A 192 -11.66 18.09 -5.30
C GLY A 192 -12.97 17.85 -4.59
N SER A 193 -13.55 16.67 -4.79
CA SER A 193 -14.84 16.33 -4.22
C SER A 193 -14.95 14.85 -3.88
N VAL A 194 -15.77 14.56 -2.88
CA VAL A 194 -16.15 13.20 -2.50
C VAL A 194 -17.67 13.06 -2.47
N THR A 195 -18.16 11.84 -2.64
CA THR A 195 -19.56 11.50 -2.33
C THR A 195 -19.55 10.58 -1.11
N PRO A 196 -19.74 11.10 0.12
CA PRO A 196 -19.68 10.27 1.32
C PRO A 196 -20.98 9.47 1.51
N PRO A 197 -20.91 8.28 2.12
CA PRO A 197 -22.06 7.39 2.28
C PRO A 197 -23.14 7.99 3.18
N SER A 198 -22.79 8.87 4.13
CA SER A 198 -23.75 9.48 5.05
C SER A 198 -24.71 10.46 4.37
N THR A 199 -24.27 11.15 3.30
CA THR A 199 -25.08 12.16 2.60
C THR A 199 -25.51 11.69 1.21
N ASN A 200 -24.75 10.78 0.59
CA ASN A 200 -24.89 10.37 -0.81
C ASN A 200 -24.99 11.55 -1.78
N LYS A 201 -24.31 12.66 -1.44
CA LYS A 201 -24.24 13.88 -2.24
C LYS A 201 -22.78 14.25 -2.44
N ARG A 202 -22.46 14.77 -3.62
CA ARG A 202 -21.13 15.32 -3.89
C ARG A 202 -20.87 16.51 -2.95
N VAL A 203 -19.73 16.49 -2.29
CA VAL A 203 -19.24 17.53 -1.37
C VAL A 203 -17.82 17.89 -1.78
N ASP A 204 -17.57 19.19 -1.94
CA ASP A 204 -16.22 19.70 -2.20
C ASP A 204 -15.36 19.58 -0.93
N VAL A 205 -14.09 19.24 -1.10
CA VAL A 205 -13.17 18.99 0.01
C VAL A 205 -11.81 19.59 -0.23
N THR A 206 -11.13 19.90 0.86
CA THR A 206 -9.69 20.15 0.90
C THR A 206 -9.04 19.17 1.87
N GLY A 207 -7.72 19.03 1.85
CA GLY A 207 -7.06 18.12 2.77
C GLY A 207 -5.57 17.95 2.56
N ARG A 208 -5.03 16.92 3.21
CA ARG A 208 -3.64 16.50 3.05
C ARG A 208 -3.56 14.99 2.82
N ALA A 209 -2.75 14.59 1.85
CA ALA A 209 -2.51 13.21 1.51
C ALA A 209 -1.02 12.84 1.61
N TRP A 210 -0.79 11.54 1.57
CA TRP A 210 0.48 10.86 1.50
C TRP A 210 0.39 9.86 0.36
N LEU A 211 1.40 9.76 -0.49
CA LEU A 211 1.50 8.72 -1.52
C LEU A 211 2.76 7.91 -1.29
N ASP A 212 2.63 6.59 -1.14
CA ASP A 212 3.73 5.66 -1.28
C ASP A 212 3.77 5.06 -2.68
N HIS A 213 4.98 4.90 -3.19
CA HIS A 213 5.24 4.12 -4.38
C HIS A 213 6.41 3.18 -4.11
N GLU A 214 6.15 1.88 -4.19
CA GLU A 214 7.13 0.85 -3.86
C GLU A 214 6.99 -0.35 -4.80
N TRP A 215 8.13 -0.91 -5.22
CA TRP A 215 8.20 -2.10 -6.06
C TRP A 215 9.31 -3.06 -5.63
N SER A 216 9.05 -4.37 -5.77
CA SER A 216 9.98 -5.42 -5.37
C SER A 216 9.73 -6.75 -6.06
N SER A 217 10.69 -7.67 -5.96
CA SER A 217 10.52 -9.06 -6.42
C SER A 217 10.59 -10.09 -5.30
N THR A 218 11.01 -9.67 -4.11
CA THR A 218 11.01 -10.49 -2.91
C THR A 218 9.76 -10.22 -2.11
N LEU A 219 9.08 -11.30 -1.77
CA LEU A 219 8.00 -11.24 -0.81
C LEU A 219 8.55 -11.03 0.61
N LEU A 220 7.67 -10.82 1.58
CA LEU A 220 8.05 -10.74 2.99
C LEU A 220 8.67 -12.06 3.48
N SER A 221 9.38 -11.98 4.61
CA SER A 221 9.96 -13.16 5.26
C SER A 221 8.91 -14.26 5.47
N PRO A 222 9.25 -15.55 5.28
CA PRO A 222 8.35 -16.67 5.60
C PRO A 222 7.88 -16.67 7.06
N ASP A 223 8.67 -16.07 7.96
CA ASP A 223 8.31 -15.92 9.37
C ASP A 223 7.30 -14.80 9.63
N ALA A 224 7.01 -13.95 8.63
CA ALA A 224 6.11 -12.83 8.77
C ALA A 224 4.64 -13.29 8.84
N ALA A 225 3.91 -12.77 9.82
CA ALA A 225 2.47 -12.88 9.90
C ALA A 225 1.76 -11.71 9.21
N GLY A 226 2.38 -10.52 9.22
CA GLY A 226 1.84 -9.29 8.64
C GLY A 226 2.70 -8.10 9.02
N TRP A 227 2.22 -6.88 8.76
CA TRP A 227 2.91 -5.64 9.10
C TRP A 227 1.99 -4.61 9.75
N ASP A 228 2.60 -3.75 10.56
CA ASP A 228 2.03 -2.47 11.02
C ASP A 228 2.76 -1.40 10.21
N TRP A 229 2.02 -0.50 9.55
CA TRP A 229 2.60 0.62 8.80
C TRP A 229 1.89 1.92 9.18
N LEU A 230 2.65 3.01 9.26
CA LEU A 230 2.17 4.36 9.55
C LEU A 230 2.83 5.34 8.58
N GLY A 231 2.03 6.11 7.85
CA GLY A 231 2.46 7.32 7.14
C GLY A 231 1.74 8.54 7.71
N ALA A 232 2.49 9.58 8.03
CA ALA A 232 1.98 10.73 8.79
C ALA A 232 2.49 12.08 8.26
N ASN A 233 1.54 12.98 8.08
CA ASN A 233 1.76 14.39 7.83
C ASN A 233 1.67 15.14 9.16
N LEU A 234 2.81 15.64 9.65
CA LEU A 234 2.86 16.43 10.87
C LEU A 234 2.51 17.90 10.58
N ASP A 235 2.00 18.59 11.59
CA ASP A 235 1.44 19.95 11.45
C ASP A 235 2.52 21.02 11.21
N ASP A 236 3.76 20.75 11.60
CA ASP A 236 4.91 21.64 11.34
C ASP A 236 5.49 21.48 9.91
N GLY A 237 4.94 20.56 9.11
CA GLY A 237 5.42 20.21 7.77
C GLY A 237 6.39 19.02 7.75
N SER A 238 6.69 18.41 8.89
CA SER A 238 7.46 17.17 8.96
C SER A 238 6.69 15.99 8.37
N ALA A 239 7.41 14.97 7.92
CA ALA A 239 6.87 13.74 7.35
C ALA A 239 7.45 12.52 8.08
N LEU A 240 6.59 11.61 8.52
CA LEU A 240 6.96 10.41 9.26
C LEU A 240 6.41 9.17 8.57
N MET A 241 7.29 8.22 8.25
CA MET A 241 6.92 6.86 7.86
C MET A 241 7.50 5.88 8.87
N VAL A 242 6.72 4.91 9.32
CA VAL A 242 7.14 3.89 10.29
C VAL A 242 6.51 2.57 9.91
N PHE A 243 7.28 1.48 9.92
CA PHE A 243 6.68 0.16 9.82
C PHE A 243 7.39 -0.88 10.69
N LYS A 244 6.65 -1.95 10.98
CA LYS A 244 7.13 -3.16 11.65
C LYS A 244 6.58 -4.38 10.92
N VAL A 245 7.46 -5.27 10.46
CA VAL A 245 7.10 -6.61 10.01
C VAL A 245 7.05 -7.52 11.22
N ARG A 246 5.91 -8.16 11.46
CA ARG A 246 5.66 -8.97 12.66
C ARG A 246 5.78 -10.45 12.36
N SER A 247 6.37 -11.22 13.27
CA SER A 247 6.27 -12.68 13.26
C SER A 247 4.94 -13.15 13.83
N ARG A 248 4.65 -14.46 13.70
CA ARG A 248 3.42 -15.09 14.23
C ARG A 248 3.24 -14.96 15.74
N ASP A 249 4.34 -14.82 16.50
CA ASP A 249 4.32 -14.57 17.94
C ASP A 249 4.32 -13.06 18.29
N GLY A 250 4.18 -12.18 17.30
CA GLY A 250 4.05 -10.73 17.46
C GLY A 250 5.38 -9.96 17.58
N ARG A 251 6.53 -10.64 17.65
CA ARG A 251 7.85 -10.00 17.66
C ARG A 251 8.14 -9.30 16.33
N ALA A 252 9.02 -8.29 16.37
CA ALA A 252 9.48 -7.64 15.14
C ALA A 252 10.50 -8.55 14.43
N VAL A 253 10.19 -8.97 13.20
CA VAL A 253 11.18 -9.55 12.27
C VAL A 253 12.06 -8.43 11.71
N TRP A 254 11.44 -7.29 11.43
CA TRP A 254 12.10 -6.08 10.98
C TRP A 254 11.28 -4.85 11.40
N ALA A 255 11.95 -3.72 11.59
CA ALA A 255 11.29 -2.45 11.82
C ALA A 255 12.15 -1.32 11.24
N HIS A 256 11.49 -0.29 10.74
CA HIS A 256 12.13 0.86 10.13
C HIS A 256 11.27 2.10 10.29
N ALA A 257 11.91 3.26 10.35
CA ALA A 257 11.23 4.53 10.27
C ALA A 257 12.08 5.55 9.51
N ALA A 258 11.41 6.49 8.90
CA ALA A 258 12.00 7.65 8.27
C ALA A 258 11.28 8.90 8.76
N LEU A 259 12.04 9.88 9.27
CA LEU A 259 11.51 11.17 9.69
C LEU A 259 12.24 12.27 8.93
N ARG A 260 11.49 13.10 8.21
CA ARG A 260 11.99 14.31 7.57
C ARG A 260 11.41 15.52 8.27
N ALA A 261 12.28 16.30 8.91
CA ALA A 261 11.92 17.60 9.48
C ALA A 261 11.59 18.62 8.38
N PRO A 262 10.94 19.77 8.68
CA PRO A 262 10.53 20.73 7.66
C PRO A 262 11.76 21.32 6.97
N GLY A 263 11.90 21.10 5.66
CA GLY A 263 13.07 21.53 4.89
C GLY A 263 14.39 20.82 5.24
N GLY A 264 14.36 19.80 6.09
CA GLY A 264 15.54 19.06 6.53
C GLY A 264 15.84 17.80 5.71
N GLU A 265 16.97 17.18 6.01
CA GLU A 265 17.29 15.84 5.50
C GLU A 265 16.45 14.76 6.19
N THR A 266 16.26 13.65 5.49
CA THR A 266 15.54 12.49 6.05
C THR A 266 16.47 11.71 6.98
N LYS A 267 16.02 11.49 8.21
CA LYS A 267 16.69 10.61 9.18
C LYS A 267 16.05 9.24 9.14
N GLN A 268 16.87 8.21 8.98
CA GLN A 268 16.48 6.81 8.96
C GLN A 268 16.72 6.17 10.34
N PHE A 269 15.82 5.30 10.76
CA PHE A 269 15.90 4.55 12.02
C PHE A 269 15.73 3.07 11.74
N GLY A 270 16.54 2.25 12.42
CA GLY A 270 16.59 0.81 12.21
C GLY A 270 15.85 0.00 13.27
N PRO A 271 15.99 -1.35 13.23
CA PRO A 271 15.53 -2.23 14.28
C PRO A 271 16.09 -1.81 15.66
N GLY A 272 15.25 -1.83 16.70
CA GLY A 272 15.59 -1.41 18.06
C GLY A 272 15.28 0.07 18.35
N GLU A 273 15.29 0.91 17.32
CA GLU A 273 14.92 2.33 17.43
C GLU A 273 13.42 2.56 17.19
N VAL A 274 12.72 1.55 16.64
CA VAL A 274 11.31 1.61 16.26
C VAL A 274 10.50 0.61 17.07
N GLU A 275 9.38 1.06 17.63
CA GLU A 275 8.49 0.21 18.43
C GLU A 275 7.03 0.65 18.31
N PHE A 276 6.15 -0.34 18.14
CA PHE A 276 4.70 -0.19 18.23
C PHE A 276 4.20 -0.89 19.48
N THR A 277 3.54 -0.14 20.37
CA THR A 277 2.98 -0.65 21.62
C THR A 277 1.46 -0.45 21.60
N PRO A 278 0.66 -1.53 21.52
CA PRO A 278 -0.79 -1.43 21.59
C PRO A 278 -1.26 -0.76 22.88
N GLU A 279 -2.22 0.16 22.77
CA GLU A 279 -2.89 0.82 23.90
C GLU A 279 -4.34 0.34 24.03
N ARG A 280 -5.05 0.22 22.92
CA ARG A 280 -6.43 -0.26 22.87
C ARG A 280 -6.65 -1.14 21.65
N GLN A 281 -7.41 -2.21 21.86
CA GLN A 281 -7.82 -3.13 20.81
C GLN A 281 -9.30 -2.98 20.48
N TRP A 282 -9.64 -3.24 19.23
CA TRP A 282 -11.01 -3.38 18.74
C TRP A 282 -11.16 -4.74 18.07
N ARG A 283 -12.32 -5.36 18.27
CA ARG A 283 -12.66 -6.66 17.66
C ARG A 283 -13.69 -6.44 16.58
N SER A 284 -13.38 -6.84 15.34
CA SER A 284 -14.32 -6.77 14.24
C SER A 284 -15.52 -7.68 14.51
N PRO A 285 -16.76 -7.18 14.44
CA PRO A 285 -17.95 -8.01 14.53
C PRO A 285 -18.16 -8.86 13.26
N ARG A 286 -17.48 -8.54 12.14
CA ARG A 286 -17.63 -9.24 10.86
C ARG A 286 -16.66 -10.42 10.71
N THR A 287 -15.42 -10.24 11.16
CA THR A 287 -14.35 -11.24 10.95
C THR A 287 -13.85 -11.86 12.25
N ASN A 288 -14.27 -11.34 13.41
CA ASN A 288 -13.75 -11.67 14.74
C ASN A 288 -12.26 -11.34 14.93
N THR A 289 -11.64 -10.64 13.99
CA THR A 289 -10.23 -10.21 14.06
C THR A 289 -10.06 -9.13 15.12
N VAL A 290 -8.95 -9.19 15.86
CA VAL A 290 -8.61 -8.19 16.89
C VAL A 290 -7.48 -7.31 16.39
N TYR A 291 -7.75 -6.01 16.27
CA TYR A 291 -6.80 -5.01 15.80
C TYR A 291 -6.41 -4.06 16.93
N PRO A 292 -5.12 -3.72 17.11
CA PRO A 292 -4.69 -2.67 18.02
C PRO A 292 -4.90 -1.29 17.40
N VAL A 293 -6.14 -0.80 17.41
CA VAL A 293 -6.55 0.43 16.71
C VAL A 293 -6.03 1.72 17.34
N ALA A 294 -5.61 1.69 18.61
CA ALA A 294 -4.88 2.79 19.26
C ALA A 294 -3.55 2.26 19.80
N MET A 295 -2.47 2.99 19.54
CA MET A 295 -1.10 2.52 19.77
C MET A 295 -0.19 3.68 20.17
N ASN A 296 0.91 3.38 20.84
CA ASN A 296 2.04 4.29 20.96
C ASN A 296 3.12 3.85 19.99
N VAL A 297 3.67 4.79 19.22
CA VAL A 297 4.78 4.58 18.31
C VAL A 297 5.99 5.35 18.82
N ARG A 298 7.11 4.64 19.00
CA ARG A 298 8.40 5.23 19.36
C ARG A 298 9.35 5.14 18.18
N VAL A 299 10.02 6.25 17.88
CA VAL A 299 11.10 6.34 16.88
C VAL A 299 12.27 7.11 17.49
N GLY A 300 13.37 6.40 17.74
CA GLY A 300 14.50 6.94 18.50
C GLY A 300 14.04 7.42 19.87
N ALA A 301 14.23 8.72 20.14
CA ALA A 301 13.79 9.38 21.37
C ALA A 301 12.35 9.92 21.32
N MET A 302 11.72 9.99 20.15
CA MET A 302 10.39 10.58 19.98
C MET A 302 9.29 9.54 20.16
N ARG A 303 8.13 10.00 20.64
CA ARG A 303 6.93 9.18 20.82
C ARG A 303 5.69 9.91 20.31
N TRP A 304 4.79 9.14 19.70
CA TRP A 304 3.45 9.57 19.31
C TRP A 304 2.43 8.56 19.82
N ARG A 305 1.32 9.08 20.33
CA ARG A 305 0.09 8.31 20.54
C ARG A 305 -0.78 8.42 19.31
N LEU A 306 -1.19 7.28 18.77
CA LEU A 306 -2.09 7.16 17.63
C LEU A 306 -3.52 6.97 18.14
N SER A 307 -4.44 7.82 17.68
CA SER A 307 -5.87 7.69 17.96
C SER A 307 -6.66 7.50 16.66
N PRO A 308 -7.48 6.45 16.52
CA PRO A 308 -8.23 6.20 15.30
C PRO A 308 -9.39 7.19 15.15
N LEU A 309 -9.68 7.61 13.92
CA LEU A 309 -10.85 8.44 13.59
C LEU A 309 -12.16 7.75 13.98
N ILE A 310 -12.26 6.47 13.61
CA ILE A 310 -13.29 5.52 14.05
C ILE A 310 -12.62 4.15 14.23
N ASP A 311 -13.20 3.31 15.09
CA ASP A 311 -12.64 1.98 15.36
C ASP A 311 -12.79 1.02 14.17
N ASP A 312 -13.95 1.05 13.51
CA ASP A 312 -14.28 0.13 12.44
C ASP A 312 -13.75 0.64 11.09
N GLN A 313 -12.44 0.50 10.89
CA GLN A 313 -11.74 0.80 9.63
C GLN A 313 -11.19 -0.47 8.95
N GLU A 314 -11.84 -1.61 9.18
CA GLU A 314 -11.45 -2.88 8.57
C GLU A 314 -11.89 -2.97 7.10
N LEU A 315 -10.95 -3.31 6.23
CA LEU A 315 -11.13 -3.59 4.82
C LEU A 315 -10.95 -5.09 4.56
N ASP A 316 -12.04 -5.73 4.14
CA ASP A 316 -12.04 -7.14 3.78
C ASP A 316 -11.83 -7.28 2.28
N SER A 317 -10.61 -7.62 1.87
CA SER A 317 -10.21 -7.72 0.46
C SER A 317 -9.95 -9.16 -0.01
N ARG A 318 -10.56 -10.14 0.65
CA ARG A 318 -10.31 -11.55 0.36
C ARG A 318 -10.65 -11.96 -1.08
N ASP A 319 -11.54 -11.22 -1.74
CA ASP A 319 -11.95 -11.46 -3.12
C ASP A 319 -10.98 -10.89 -4.17
N SER A 320 -9.99 -10.09 -3.76
CA SER A 320 -9.03 -9.45 -4.68
C SER A 320 -7.56 -9.72 -4.32
N THR A 321 -7.08 -9.28 -3.15
CA THR A 321 -5.70 -9.56 -2.68
C THR A 321 -5.62 -10.78 -1.76
N GLY A 322 -6.76 -11.30 -1.30
CA GLY A 322 -6.80 -12.46 -0.40
C GLY A 322 -6.56 -12.13 1.07
N ALA A 323 -6.52 -10.84 1.43
CA ALA A 323 -6.14 -10.38 2.77
C ALA A 323 -7.26 -9.60 3.48
N LEU A 324 -7.11 -9.49 4.81
CA LEU A 324 -7.85 -8.55 5.65
C LEU A 324 -6.89 -7.44 6.07
N TYR A 325 -7.32 -6.21 5.89
CA TYR A 325 -6.60 -5.01 6.30
C TYR A 325 -7.42 -4.26 7.35
N TRP A 326 -6.75 -3.50 8.20
CA TRP A 326 -7.36 -2.35 8.87
C TRP A 326 -6.67 -1.12 8.31
N GLU A 327 -7.42 -0.28 7.61
CA GLU A 327 -6.96 0.86 6.79
C GLU A 327 -7.48 2.15 7.39
N GLY A 328 -6.86 2.59 8.48
CA GLY A 328 -7.49 3.59 9.32
C GLY A 328 -6.79 4.93 9.39
N ALA A 329 -7.58 5.98 9.16
CA ALA A 329 -7.22 7.34 9.48
C ALA A 329 -6.96 7.46 10.99
N VAL A 330 -5.78 7.98 11.35
CA VAL A 330 -5.34 8.20 12.73
C VAL A 330 -4.84 9.63 12.95
N THR A 331 -5.07 10.17 14.14
CA THR A 331 -4.37 11.38 14.61
C THR A 331 -3.14 10.98 15.42
N LEU A 332 -2.13 11.86 15.41
CA LEU A 332 -0.88 11.69 16.13
C LEU A 332 -0.72 12.84 17.13
N GLU A 333 -0.36 12.52 18.37
CA GLU A 333 0.01 13.50 19.38
C GLU A 333 1.13 12.99 20.27
N GLY A 334 2.14 13.82 20.58
CA GLY A 334 3.22 13.46 21.48
C GLY A 334 4.43 14.38 21.36
N GLU A 335 5.57 13.92 21.88
CA GLU A 335 6.84 14.66 21.90
C GLU A 335 7.35 14.98 20.48
N GLY A 336 7.06 14.10 19.52
CA GLY A 336 7.40 14.32 18.12
C GLY A 336 6.41 15.21 17.36
N GLY A 337 5.48 15.87 18.06
CA GLY A 337 4.52 16.79 17.48
C GLY A 337 3.13 16.20 17.23
N ARG A 338 2.27 17.02 16.60
CA ARG A 338 0.89 16.67 16.24
C ARG A 338 0.78 16.46 14.74
N GLY A 339 -0.17 15.65 14.31
CA GLY A 339 -0.42 15.43 12.90
C GLY A 339 -1.59 14.49 12.63
N ARG A 340 -1.76 14.20 11.35
CA ARG A 340 -2.75 13.25 10.83
C ARG A 340 -2.05 12.28 9.88
N GLY A 341 -2.46 11.02 9.92
CA GLY A 341 -1.87 9.97 9.12
C GLY A 341 -2.82 8.80 8.90
N TYR A 342 -2.26 7.71 8.39
CA TYR A 342 -2.94 6.44 8.20
C TYR A 342 -2.13 5.33 8.84
N LEU A 343 -2.82 4.44 9.54
CA LEU A 343 -2.28 3.22 10.12
C LEU A 343 -2.87 2.04 9.34
N GLU A 344 -2.00 1.25 8.71
CA GLU A 344 -2.35 0.01 8.04
C GLU A 344 -1.93 -1.17 8.92
N LEU A 345 -2.86 -2.10 9.15
CA LEU A 345 -2.60 -3.31 9.93
C LEU A 345 -3.02 -4.55 9.12
N THR A 346 -2.05 -5.40 8.79
CA THR A 346 -2.28 -6.63 8.01
C THR A 346 -1.95 -7.86 8.82
N GLY A 347 -2.54 -9.02 8.52
CA GLY A 347 -2.12 -10.28 9.14
C GLY A 347 -2.62 -10.56 10.56
N TYR A 348 -3.60 -9.78 11.06
CA TYR A 348 -4.20 -9.97 12.38
C TYR A 348 -5.29 -11.06 12.42
N GLY A 349 -6.02 -11.25 11.32
CA GLY A 349 -7.07 -12.28 11.23
C GLY A 349 -6.51 -13.63 10.79
N LYS A 350 -5.77 -13.61 9.67
CA LYS A 350 -4.98 -14.74 9.17
C LYS A 350 -3.62 -14.20 8.78
N ALA A 351 -2.56 -14.94 9.09
CA ALA A 351 -1.22 -14.60 8.61
C ALA A 351 -1.24 -14.45 7.08
N LEU A 352 -0.53 -13.45 6.55
CA LEU A 352 -0.39 -13.29 5.11
C LEU A 352 0.25 -14.55 4.53
N GLU A 353 -0.43 -15.19 3.58
CA GLU A 353 0.12 -16.34 2.88
C GLU A 353 1.04 -15.84 1.77
N VAL A 354 2.33 -16.06 1.99
CA VAL A 354 3.41 -15.65 1.11
C VAL A 354 3.95 -16.88 0.37
N GLU A 355 3.08 -17.73 -0.19
CA GLU A 355 3.50 -18.93 -0.91
C GLU A 355 3.29 -18.82 -2.43
N LYS A 356 4.26 -19.42 -3.15
CA LYS A 356 4.31 -19.58 -4.61
C LYS A 356 3.02 -20.24 -5.12
N ARG A 357 2.11 -19.45 -5.71
CA ARG A 357 1.15 -19.99 -6.68
C ARG A 357 1.74 -19.91 -8.08
#